data_AF-A0A3C0JKV6-F1
#
_entry.id   AF-A0A3C0JKV6-F1
#
_cell.length_a   1.000
_cell.length_b   1.000
_cell.length_c   1.000
_cell.angle_alpha   90.00
_cell.angle_beta   90.00
_cell.angle_gamma   90.00
#
_symmetry.space_group_name_H-M   'P 1'
#
loop_
_entity.id
_entity.type
_entity.pdbx_description
1 polymer ?
#
loop_
_entity_poly.entity_id
_entity_poly.type
_entity_poly.pdbx_seq_one_letter_code
_entity_poly.pdbx_strand_id
1 'polypeptide(L)'
;GFGFRCGFLGMLHMEIIQERLEREYDLDLITTAPTVVYEVLLNNGDIVEVDNPAKLPDISTVAEIREPIIEAHILVPQEYLGNVITLCIDKRGVQTKMQYMGKQVSLSYEMPMSEVVLDFFDRLK
;
A
#
# COMPACT_ATOMS: atom_id res chain seq x y z
N GLY A 1 -20.16 2.46 13.76
CA GLY A 1 -21.22 1.44 13.84
C GLY A 1 -20.59 0.09 14.15
N PHE A 2 -21.38 -0.98 14.14
CA PHE A 2 -20.83 -2.34 14.14
C PHE A 2 -20.25 -2.67 12.76
N GLY A 3 -19.15 -3.40 12.74
CA GLY A 3 -18.46 -3.78 11.52
C GLY A 3 -17.40 -4.84 11.81
N PHE A 4 -16.77 -5.32 10.75
CA PHE A 4 -15.72 -6.32 10.83
C PHE A 4 -14.40 -5.74 10.35
N ARG A 5 -13.31 -6.16 10.99
CA ARG A 5 -11.97 -5.92 10.47
C ARG A 5 -11.49 -7.18 9.77
N CYS A 6 -11.34 -7.09 8.46
CA CYS A 6 -10.92 -8.19 7.61
C CYS A 6 -9.51 -7.90 7.06
N GLY A 7 -8.64 -8.91 7.08
CA GLY A 7 -7.33 -8.85 6.42
C GLY A 7 -7.42 -9.46 5.03
N PHE A 8 -6.75 -8.84 4.05
CA PHE A 8 -6.72 -9.29 2.66
C PHE A 8 -5.28 -9.42 2.18
N LEU A 9 -5.10 -10.18 1.08
CA LEU A 9 -3.79 -10.42 0.48
C LEU A 9 -3.33 -9.26 -0.43
N GLY A 10 -4.23 -8.34 -0.76
CA GLY A 10 -4.00 -7.21 -1.64
C GLY A 10 -5.30 -6.57 -2.08
N MET A 11 -5.22 -5.46 -2.82
CA MET A 11 -6.38 -4.66 -3.26
C MET A 11 -7.37 -5.47 -4.08
N LEU A 12 -6.89 -6.21 -5.09
CA LEU A 12 -7.75 -7.05 -5.93
C LEU A 12 -8.46 -8.14 -5.10
N HIS A 13 -7.79 -8.73 -4.11
CA HIS A 13 -8.43 -9.72 -3.25
C HIS A 13 -9.57 -9.09 -2.43
N MET A 14 -9.36 -7.87 -1.93
CA MET A 14 -10.40 -7.11 -1.24
C MET A 14 -11.58 -6.78 -2.16
N GLU A 15 -11.32 -6.27 -3.37
CA GLU A 15 -12.34 -5.93 -4.37
C GLU A 15 -13.20 -7.13 -4.76
N ILE A 16 -12.58 -8.28 -5.01
CA ILE A 16 -13.30 -9.52 -5.34
C ILE A 16 -14.23 -9.92 -4.18
N ILE A 17 -13.74 -9.90 -2.93
CA ILE A 17 -14.57 -10.29 -1.78
C ILE A 17 -15.71 -9.30 -1.57
N GLN A 18 -15.46 -8.00 -1.74
CA GLN A 18 -16.49 -6.97 -1.65
C GLN A 18 -17.58 -7.19 -2.72
N GLU A 19 -17.20 -7.32 -3.99
CA GLU A 19 -18.14 -7.51 -5.11
C GLU A 19 -18.96 -8.80 -4.94
N ARG A 20 -18.35 -9.87 -4.40
CA ARG A 20 -19.06 -11.11 -4.10
C ARG A 20 -20.06 -10.94 -2.96
N LEU A 21 -19.71 -10.24 -1.89
CA LEU A 21 -20.64 -10.00 -0.77
C LEU A 21 -21.84 -9.15 -1.22
N GLU A 22 -21.60 -8.11 -2.02
CA GLU A 22 -22.66 -7.26 -2.57
C GLU A 22 -23.58 -8.05 -3.51
N ARG A 23 -23.02 -8.83 -4.46
CA ARG A 23 -23.84 -9.53 -5.48
C ARG A 23 -24.47 -10.83 -5.01
N GLU A 24 -23.74 -11.66 -4.25
CA GLU A 24 -24.23 -12.99 -3.85
C GLU A 24 -25.12 -12.93 -2.61
N TYR A 25 -24.93 -11.92 -1.76
CA TYR A 25 -25.62 -11.81 -0.47
C TYR A 25 -26.48 -10.55 -0.32
N ASP A 26 -26.55 -9.69 -1.36
CA ASP A 26 -27.36 -8.46 -1.38
C ASP A 26 -27.07 -7.54 -0.18
N LEU A 27 -25.77 -7.41 0.16
CA LEU A 27 -25.30 -6.62 1.30
C LEU A 27 -24.78 -5.26 0.82
N ASP A 28 -25.36 -4.17 1.32
CA ASP A 28 -24.78 -2.84 1.19
C ASP A 28 -23.62 -2.67 2.19
N LEU A 29 -22.39 -2.65 1.69
CA LEU A 29 -21.18 -2.55 2.48
C LEU A 29 -20.57 -1.14 2.41
N ILE A 30 -20.08 -0.66 3.56
CA ILE A 30 -19.24 0.55 3.62
C ILE A 30 -17.82 0.11 3.98
N THR A 31 -16.89 0.28 3.06
CA THR A 31 -15.47 -0.01 3.29
C THR A 31 -14.72 1.24 3.74
N THR A 32 -13.84 1.09 4.73
CA THR A 32 -12.92 2.15 5.15
C THR A 32 -11.61 2.03 4.38
N ALA A 33 -10.83 3.12 4.33
CA ALA A 33 -9.50 3.08 3.73
C ALA A 33 -8.67 1.92 4.31
N PRO A 34 -8.01 1.11 3.47
CA PRO A 34 -7.17 0.01 3.94
C PRO A 34 -5.97 0.57 4.72
N THR A 35 -5.57 -0.13 5.77
CA THR A 35 -4.38 0.18 6.56
C THR A 35 -3.36 -0.93 6.44
N VAL A 36 -2.09 -0.56 6.38
CA VAL A 36 -0.97 -1.51 6.44
C VAL A 36 -0.53 -1.74 7.89
N VAL A 37 0.17 -2.84 8.14
CA VAL A 37 0.75 -3.14 9.45
C VAL A 37 2.07 -2.41 9.58
N TYR A 38 2.24 -1.65 10.66
CA TYR A 38 3.49 -0.98 11.00
C TYR A 38 4.26 -1.80 12.03
N GLU A 39 5.57 -1.74 11.99
CA GLU A 39 6.44 -2.34 13.00
C GLU A 39 6.96 -1.22 13.92
N VAL A 40 6.69 -1.32 15.22
CA VAL A 40 7.09 -0.33 16.21
C VAL A 40 8.14 -0.93 17.13
N LEU A 41 9.33 -0.33 17.14
CA LEU A 41 10.38 -0.64 18.10
C LEU A 41 10.16 0.22 19.35
N LEU A 42 10.05 -0.43 20.50
CA LEU A 42 9.96 0.22 21.79
C LEU A 42 11.35 0.50 22.37
N ASN A 43 11.43 1.46 23.29
CA ASN A 43 12.66 1.84 23.99
C ASN A 43 13.29 0.70 24.81
N ASN A 44 12.50 -0.32 25.16
CA ASN A 44 12.98 -1.52 25.83
C ASN A 44 13.56 -2.58 24.86
N GLY A 45 13.50 -2.33 23.54
CA GLY A 45 13.95 -3.24 22.49
C GLY A 45 12.88 -4.18 21.94
N ASP A 46 11.66 -4.18 22.50
CA ASP A 46 10.57 -5.02 22.00
C ASP A 46 10.01 -4.48 20.68
N ILE A 47 9.64 -5.39 19.79
CA ILE A 47 9.03 -5.09 18.49
C ILE A 47 7.54 -5.43 18.58
N VAL A 48 6.69 -4.45 18.27
CA VAL A 48 5.23 -4.59 18.27
C VAL A 48 4.68 -4.30 16.88
N GLU A 49 3.91 -5.23 16.34
CA GLU A 49 3.15 -5.02 15.11
C GLU A 49 1.86 -4.25 15.41
N VAL A 50 1.69 -3.11 14.76
CA VAL A 50 0.54 -2.22 14.91
C VAL A 50 -0.29 -2.28 13.64
N ASP A 51 -1.38 -3.03 13.71
CA ASP A 51 -2.40 -3.10 12.68
C ASP A 51 -3.40 -1.92 12.78
N ASN A 52 -3.64 -1.41 13.98
CA ASN A 52 -4.57 -0.32 14.24
C ASN A 52 -3.85 0.91 14.80
N PRO A 53 -3.98 2.10 14.18
CA PRO A 53 -3.47 3.34 14.77
C PRO A 53 -3.92 3.58 16.21
N ALA A 54 -5.11 3.10 16.60
CA ALA A 54 -5.60 3.23 17.98
C ALA A 54 -4.88 2.32 18.99
N LYS A 55 -4.17 1.29 18.53
CA LYS A 55 -3.31 0.43 19.35
C LYS A 55 -1.85 0.90 19.37
N LEU A 56 -1.56 2.06 18.76
CA LEU A 56 -0.22 2.61 18.78
C LEU A 56 0.19 2.86 20.25
N PRO A 57 1.33 2.32 20.70
CA PRO A 57 1.84 2.57 22.05
C PRO A 57 2.15 4.06 22.25
N ASP A 58 2.25 4.48 23.51
CA ASP A 58 2.57 5.87 23.84
C ASP A 58 3.90 6.27 23.19
N ILE A 59 3.92 7.43 22.53
CA ILE A 59 5.06 7.98 21.79
C ILE A 59 6.30 8.06 22.70
N SER A 60 6.11 8.28 24.01
CA SER A 60 7.20 8.28 25.00
C SER A 60 7.97 6.95 25.10
N THR A 61 7.33 5.84 24.74
CA THR A 61 7.89 4.48 24.77
C THR A 61 8.42 4.02 23.42
N VAL A 62 8.17 4.77 22.35
CA VAL A 62 8.54 4.40 20.98
C VAL A 62 9.95 4.91 20.67
N ALA A 63 10.82 3.99 20.23
CA ALA A 63 12.15 4.31 19.72
C ALA A 63 12.14 4.57 18.21
N GLU A 64 11.43 3.72 17.46
CA GLU A 64 11.41 3.77 15.99
C GLU A 64 10.06 3.23 15.47
N ILE A 65 9.55 3.82 14.39
CA ILE A 65 8.39 3.32 13.66
C ILE A 65 8.86 2.97 12.25
N ARG A 66 8.64 1.73 11.85
CA ARG A 66 8.99 1.20 10.54
C ARG A 66 7.72 0.97 9.74
N GLU A 67 7.70 1.51 8.54
CA GLU A 67 6.63 1.25 7.58
C GLU A 67 7.04 0.13 6.61
N PRO A 68 6.09 -0.70 6.14
CA PRO A 68 6.38 -1.74 5.17
C PRO A 68 6.71 -1.12 3.81
N ILE A 69 7.88 -1.46 3.27
CA ILE A 69 8.33 -1.07 1.93
C ILE A 69 8.10 -2.22 0.97
N ILE A 70 7.61 -1.91 -0.24
CA ILE A 70 7.46 -2.86 -1.33
C ILE A 70 8.43 -2.54 -2.47
N GLU A 71 8.81 -3.57 -3.21
CA GLU A 71 9.42 -3.40 -4.53
C GLU A 71 8.34 -3.45 -5.61
N ALA A 72 8.09 -2.32 -6.26
CA ALA A 72 7.14 -2.18 -7.36
C ALA A 72 7.86 -2.33 -8.70
N HIS A 73 7.43 -3.31 -9.50
CA HIS A 73 7.86 -3.47 -10.89
C HIS A 73 6.80 -2.94 -11.84
N ILE A 74 7.14 -1.90 -12.60
CA ILE A 74 6.20 -1.17 -13.46
C ILE A 74 6.72 -1.23 -14.90
N LEU A 75 5.91 -1.77 -15.81
CA LEU A 75 6.21 -1.82 -17.24
C LEU A 75 5.29 -0.86 -17.99
N VAL A 76 5.87 0.19 -18.58
CA VAL A 76 5.12 1.27 -19.21
C VAL A 76 5.66 1.61 -20.60
N PRO A 77 4.83 2.07 -21.55
CA PRO A 77 5.31 2.63 -22.80
C PRO A 77 6.17 3.89 -22.55
N GLN A 78 7.16 4.15 -23.43
CA GLN A 78 8.02 5.33 -23.31
C GLN A 78 7.26 6.65 -23.24
N GLU A 79 6.10 6.74 -23.90
CA GLU A 79 5.26 7.94 -23.96
C GLU A 79 4.72 8.37 -22.58
N TYR A 80 4.51 7.41 -21.67
CA TYR A 80 3.95 7.67 -20.33
C TYR A 80 5.00 7.70 -19.22
N LEU A 81 6.28 7.49 -19.56
CA LEU A 81 7.37 7.36 -18.59
C LEU A 81 7.44 8.54 -17.61
N GLY A 82 7.35 9.78 -18.11
CA GLY A 82 7.43 10.98 -17.29
C GLY A 82 6.33 11.03 -16.23
N ASN A 83 5.08 10.80 -16.65
CA ASN A 83 3.92 10.82 -15.75
C ASN A 83 4.03 9.76 -14.65
N VAL A 84 4.51 8.57 -15.01
CA VAL A 84 4.67 7.44 -14.08
C VAL A 84 5.78 7.74 -13.06
N ILE A 85 6.91 8.30 -13.51
CA ILE A 85 7.99 8.71 -12.60
C ILE A 85 7.50 9.77 -11.63
N THR A 86 6.78 10.79 -12.10
CA THR A 86 6.20 11.82 -11.23
C THR A 86 5.24 11.22 -10.20
N LEU A 87 4.36 10.30 -10.63
CA LEU A 87 3.45 9.61 -9.72
C LEU A 87 4.21 8.80 -8.64
N CYS A 88 5.26 8.07 -9.01
CA CYS A 88 6.07 7.32 -8.05
C CYS A 88 6.78 8.25 -7.05
N ILE A 89 7.31 9.40 -7.51
CA ILE A 89 7.96 10.39 -6.64
C ILE A 89 6.96 11.00 -5.66
N ASP A 90 5.76 11.37 -6.12
CA ASP A 90 4.69 11.91 -5.28
C ASP A 90 4.29 10.93 -4.17
N LYS A 91 4.43 9.62 -4.44
CA LYS A 91 4.15 8.52 -3.50
C LYS A 91 5.37 8.07 -2.69
N ARG A 92 6.36 8.95 -2.52
CA ARG A 92 7.59 8.71 -1.74
C ARG A 92 8.41 7.53 -2.27
N GLY A 93 8.27 7.21 -3.56
CA GLY A 93 8.98 6.12 -4.20
C GLY A 93 10.41 6.48 -4.55
N VAL A 94 11.33 5.55 -4.28
CA VAL A 94 12.75 5.63 -4.64
C VAL A 94 13.02 4.71 -5.82
N GLN A 95 13.48 5.28 -6.93
CA GLN A 95 13.81 4.49 -8.12
C GLN A 95 15.04 3.62 -7.86
N THR A 96 14.91 2.30 -7.98
CA THR A 96 16.01 1.34 -7.83
C THR A 96 16.59 0.90 -9.16
N LYS A 97 15.75 0.75 -10.20
CA LYS A 97 16.18 0.30 -11.53
C LYS A 97 15.34 0.91 -12.64
N MET A 98 15.98 1.15 -13.79
CA MET A 98 15.31 1.51 -15.03
C MET A 98 15.97 0.77 -16.19
N GLN A 99 15.17 0.11 -17.02
CA GLN A 99 15.65 -0.64 -18.18
C GLN A 99 14.78 -0.39 -19.40
N TYR A 100 15.40 0.04 -20.50
CA TYR A 100 14.73 0.21 -21.79
C TYR A 100 14.60 -1.12 -22.51
N MET A 101 13.38 -1.47 -22.93
CA MET A 101 13.01 -2.71 -23.62
C MET A 101 12.34 -2.37 -24.95
N GLY A 102 13.10 -1.77 -25.87
CA GLY A 102 12.57 -1.30 -27.14
C GLY A 102 11.57 -0.16 -26.96
N LYS A 103 10.28 -0.42 -27.20
CA LYS A 103 9.20 0.58 -27.04
C LYS A 103 8.66 0.71 -25.62
N GLN A 104 9.03 -0.21 -24.73
CA GLN A 104 8.63 -0.21 -23.32
C GLN A 104 9.81 0.11 -22.42
N VAL A 105 9.50 0.58 -21.21
CA VAL A 105 10.46 0.86 -20.15
C VAL A 105 10.00 0.09 -18.91
N SER A 106 10.91 -0.70 -18.36
CA SER A 106 10.73 -1.39 -17.09
C SER A 106 11.36 -0.56 -15.98
N LEU A 107 10.58 -0.27 -14.95
CA LEU A 107 10.97 0.49 -13.77
C LEU A 107 10.85 -0.40 -12.54
N SER A 108 11.85 -0.35 -11.66
CA SER A 108 11.74 -0.85 -10.29
C SER A 108 11.80 0.32 -9.32
N TYR A 109 10.89 0.34 -8.37
CA TYR A 109 10.81 1.34 -7.31
C TYR A 109 10.65 0.67 -5.95
N GLU A 110 11.32 1.20 -4.94
CA GLU A 110 10.98 0.92 -3.55
C GLU A 110 10.01 1.99 -3.06
N MET A 111 8.83 1.60 -2.58
CA MET A 111 7.82 2.55 -2.11
C MET A 111 7.12 2.06 -0.84
N PRO A 112 6.62 2.98 0.01
CA PRO A 112 5.79 2.62 1.14
C PRO A 112 4.49 1.93 0.70
N MET A 113 4.18 0.78 1.29
CA MET A 113 2.95 0.05 0.98
C MET A 113 1.70 0.88 1.30
N SER A 114 1.77 1.74 2.33
CA SER A 114 0.71 2.67 2.73
C SER A 114 0.29 3.61 1.60
N GLU A 115 1.23 4.05 0.78
CA GLU A 115 0.98 4.94 -0.36
C GLU A 115 0.37 4.20 -1.55
N VAL A 116 0.68 2.90 -1.68
CA VAL A 116 0.22 2.05 -2.78
C VAL A 116 -1.24 1.63 -2.60
N VAL A 117 -1.65 1.31 -1.37
CA VAL A 117 -3.02 0.86 -1.07
C VAL A 117 -4.08 1.97 -1.15
N LEU A 118 -3.67 3.24 -1.16
CA LEU A 118 -4.59 4.38 -0.98
C LEU A 118 -5.20 4.92 -2.28
N ASP A 119 -4.66 4.60 -3.45
CA ASP A 119 -5.16 4.98 -4.80
C ASP A 119 -4.12 4.75 -5.94
N PHE A 120 -2.93 4.24 -5.65
CA PHE A 120 -1.83 4.23 -6.63
C PHE A 120 -2.19 3.51 -7.94
N PHE A 121 -2.88 2.38 -7.84
CA PHE A 121 -3.28 1.60 -9.01
C PHE A 121 -4.25 2.37 -9.92
N ASP A 122 -5.22 3.08 -9.34
CA ASP A 122 -6.20 3.87 -10.09
C ASP A 122 -5.57 5.07 -10.77
N ARG A 123 -4.56 5.69 -10.15
CA ARG A 123 -3.82 6.81 -10.74
C ARG A 123 -2.82 6.39 -11.82
N LEU A 124 -2.35 5.14 -11.75
CA LEU A 124 -1.40 4.59 -12.70
C LEU A 124 -2.09 4.14 -14.01
N LYS A 125 -3.34 3.70 -13.93
CA LYS A 125 -4.15 3.20 -15.05
C LYS A 125 -4.62 4.31 -15.97
#